data_AF-A0A7X0L2L4-F1
#
_entry.id   AF-A0A7X0L2L4-F1
#
_cell.length_a   1.000
_cell.length_b   1.000
_cell.length_c   1.000
_cell.angle_alpha   90.00
_cell.angle_beta   90.00
_cell.angle_gamma   90.00
#
_symmetry.space_group_name_H-M   'P 1'
#
loop_
_entity.id
_entity.type
_entity.pdbx_description
1 polymer ?
#
loop_
_entity_poly.entity_id
_entity_poly.type
_entity_poly.pdbx_seq_one_letter_code
_entity_poly.pdbx_strand_id
1 'polypeptide(L)'
;MVRVLGAWGAALAVWLLGFSIVARLAAGAGGGGEPLSDLDRILRLDLPWILVSVSMVVVAGAVQRDRTRRARWLASVLAVPLLALLAGVAAPVGGDADALSAVLYVAEGVAGAAGGLALAALFGAGREELGGYW
;
A
#
# COMPACT_ATOMS: atom_id res chain seq x y z
N MET A 1 0.03 9.30 -20.99
CA MET A 1 1.28 9.13 -20.21
C MET A 1 1.24 9.94 -18.91
N VAL A 2 0.84 11.21 -18.95
CA VAL A 2 0.71 12.08 -17.75
C VAL A 2 -0.10 11.44 -16.62
N ARG A 3 -1.26 10.82 -16.91
CA ARG A 3 -2.07 10.15 -15.87
C ARG A 3 -1.42 8.90 -15.26
N VAL A 4 -0.59 8.18 -16.02
CA VAL A 4 0.16 7.01 -15.52
C VAL A 4 1.27 7.48 -14.59
N LEU A 5 2.03 8.50 -15.00
CA LEU A 5 3.04 9.12 -14.14
C LEU A 5 2.42 9.73 -12.88
N GLY A 6 1.22 10.32 -12.99
CA GLY A 6 0.47 10.82 -11.84
C GLY A 6 0.05 9.71 -10.88
N ALA A 7 -0.46 8.58 -11.40
CA ALA A 7 -0.83 7.42 -10.57
C ALA A 7 0.40 6.84 -9.85
N TRP A 8 1.52 6.73 -10.56
CA TRP A 8 2.78 6.27 -9.99
C TRP A 8 3.33 7.23 -8.93
N GLY A 9 3.36 8.53 -9.23
CA GLY A 9 3.83 9.55 -8.30
C GLY A 9 2.96 9.61 -7.03
N ALA A 10 1.64 9.48 -7.19
CA ALA A 10 0.73 9.48 -6.05
C ALA A 10 0.89 8.21 -5.19
N ALA A 11 1.03 7.03 -5.80
CA ALA A 11 1.36 5.81 -5.09
C ALA A 11 2.70 5.92 -4.35
N LEU A 12 3.73 6.46 -5.01
CA LEU A 12 5.05 6.65 -4.41
C LEU A 12 5.00 7.63 -3.23
N ALA A 13 4.25 8.72 -3.34
CA ALA A 13 4.08 9.68 -2.25
C ALA A 13 3.39 9.03 -1.04
N VAL A 14 2.32 8.26 -1.27
CA VAL A 14 1.65 7.49 -0.21
C VAL A 14 2.61 6.49 0.43
N TRP A 15 3.42 5.81 -0.37
CA TRP A 15 4.40 4.87 0.15
C TRP A 15 5.46 5.56 1.02
N LEU A 16 6.08 6.65 0.53
CA LEU A 16 7.11 7.37 1.28
C LEU A 16 6.58 7.89 2.63
N LEU A 17 5.38 8.48 2.62
CA LEU A 17 4.72 8.97 3.84
C LEU A 17 4.36 7.80 4.76
N GLY A 18 3.67 6.80 4.23
CA GLY A 18 3.25 5.62 4.98
C GLY A 18 4.41 4.87 5.61
N PHE A 19 5.43 4.56 4.81
CA PHE A 19 6.65 3.90 5.26
C PHE A 19 7.37 4.72 6.33
N SER A 20 7.45 6.05 6.20
CA SER A 20 8.04 6.89 7.24
C SER A 20 7.27 6.82 8.57
N ILE A 21 5.94 6.74 8.52
CA ILE A 21 5.10 6.57 9.71
C ILE A 21 5.37 5.21 10.35
N VAL A 22 5.35 4.12 9.57
CA VAL A 22 5.65 2.76 10.05
C VAL A 22 7.04 2.71 10.67
N ALA A 23 8.05 3.29 10.00
CA ALA A 23 9.42 3.35 10.51
C ALA A 23 9.52 4.10 11.85
N ARG A 24 8.78 5.19 12.04
CA ARG A 24 8.74 5.91 13.32
C ARG A 24 8.00 5.14 14.40
N LEU A 25 6.88 4.49 14.07
CA LEU A 25 6.12 3.67 15.01
C LEU A 25 6.93 2.47 15.51
N ALA A 26 7.74 1.89 14.63
CA ALA A 26 8.67 0.81 14.96
C ALA A 26 9.84 1.29 15.83
N ALA A 27 10.46 2.43 15.49
CA ALA A 27 11.57 3.00 16.25
C ALA A 27 11.18 3.44 17.68
N GLY A 28 9.91 3.78 17.91
CA GLY A 28 9.39 4.17 19.23
C GLY A 28 9.37 3.06 20.29
N ALA A 29 9.72 1.82 19.94
CA ALA A 29 9.83 0.69 20.86
C ALA A 29 11.21 0.60 21.56
N GLY A 30 12.20 1.37 21.13
CA GLY A 30 13.61 1.26 21.55
C GLY A 30 13.96 1.82 22.93
N GLY A 31 13.12 1.61 23.95
CA GLY A 31 13.43 1.97 25.35
C GLY A 31 14.16 0.86 26.14
N GLY A 32 14.08 -0.38 25.68
CA GLY A 32 14.74 -1.53 26.30
C GLY A 32 14.52 -2.72 25.39
N GLY A 33 15.54 -3.55 25.19
CA GLY A 33 15.53 -4.67 24.24
C GLY A 33 14.57 -5.82 24.57
N GLU A 34 13.38 -5.51 25.09
CA GLU A 34 12.29 -6.46 25.19
C GLU A 34 11.62 -6.62 23.82
N PRO A 35 11.34 -7.87 23.40
CA PRO A 35 10.58 -8.12 22.19
C PRO A 35 9.19 -7.49 22.31
N LEU A 36 8.72 -6.88 21.22
CA LEU A 36 7.38 -6.33 21.13
C LEU A 36 6.34 -7.41 21.45
N SER A 37 5.30 -7.04 22.21
CA SER A 37 4.13 -7.92 22.35
C SER A 37 3.46 -8.14 20.99
N ASP A 38 2.84 -9.30 20.78
CA ASP A 38 2.14 -9.63 19.52
C ASP A 38 1.10 -8.55 19.15
N LEU A 39 0.40 -8.00 20.15
CA LEU A 39 -0.57 -6.93 19.95
C LEU A 39 0.09 -5.61 19.53
N ASP A 40 1.21 -5.23 20.14
CA ASP A 40 1.96 -4.03 19.73
C ASP A 40 2.51 -4.17 18.31
N ARG A 41 2.97 -5.37 17.93
CA ARG A 41 3.41 -5.67 16.57
C ARG A 41 2.28 -5.44 15.57
N ILE A 42 1.10 -6.01 15.80
CA ILE A 42 -0.06 -5.84 14.92
C ILE A 42 -0.44 -4.37 14.77
N LEU A 43 -0.52 -3.63 15.89
CA LEU A 43 -1.00 -2.24 15.87
C LEU A 43 0.02 -1.25 15.29
N ARG A 44 1.32 -1.51 15.42
CA ARG A 44 2.38 -0.57 15.02
C ARG A 44 2.99 -0.90 13.66
N LEU A 45 2.93 -2.15 13.24
CA LEU A 45 3.57 -2.65 12.02
C LEU A 45 2.53 -3.17 11.02
N ASP A 46 1.83 -4.24 11.35
CA ASP A 46 1.00 -4.99 10.38
C ASP A 46 -0.20 -4.15 9.89
N LEU A 47 -0.98 -3.56 10.82
CA LEU A 47 -2.15 -2.76 10.47
C LEU A 47 -1.79 -1.49 9.68
N PRO A 48 -0.80 -0.68 10.10
CA PRO A 48 -0.30 0.43 9.28
C PRO A 48 0.21 -0.02 7.90
N TRP A 49 0.91 -1.14 7.80
CA TRP A 49 1.43 -1.67 6.53
C TRP A 49 0.31 -2.04 5.55
N ILE A 50 -0.73 -2.72 6.05
CA ILE A 50 -1.93 -3.04 5.27
C ILE A 50 -2.61 -1.74 4.78
N LEU A 51 -2.79 -0.76 5.67
CA LEU A 51 -3.43 0.52 5.34
C LEU A 51 -2.67 1.30 4.26
N VAL A 52 -1.34 1.32 4.32
CA VAL A 52 -0.49 1.93 3.29
C VAL A 52 -0.68 1.22 1.95
N SER A 53 -0.64 -0.11 1.96
CA SER A 53 -0.81 -0.93 0.75
C SER A 53 -2.16 -0.71 0.08
N VAL A 54 -3.24 -0.64 0.86
CA VAL A 54 -4.59 -0.28 0.39
C VAL A 54 -4.59 1.13 -0.21
N SER A 55 -4.05 2.10 0.53
CA SER A 55 -4.10 3.52 0.16
C SER A 55 -3.36 3.81 -1.13
N MET A 56 -2.20 3.18 -1.35
CA MET A 56 -1.42 3.33 -2.59
C MET A 56 -2.25 2.96 -3.82
N VAL A 57 -2.94 1.81 -3.76
CA VAL A 57 -3.74 1.30 -4.86
C VAL A 57 -4.99 2.16 -5.09
N VAL A 58 -5.66 2.57 -4.01
CA VAL A 58 -6.85 3.45 -4.09
C VAL A 58 -6.50 4.78 -4.73
N VAL A 59 -5.42 5.44 -4.28
CA VAL A 59 -4.99 6.73 -4.81
C VAL A 59 -4.53 6.60 -6.26
N ALA A 60 -3.74 5.57 -6.60
CA ALA A 60 -3.33 5.32 -7.98
C ALA A 60 -4.55 5.08 -8.90
N GLY A 61 -5.54 4.30 -8.44
CA GLY A 61 -6.80 4.06 -9.13
C GLY A 61 -7.65 5.32 -9.30
N ALA A 62 -7.64 6.23 -8.32
CA ALA A 62 -8.36 7.50 -8.38
C ALA A 62 -7.76 8.47 -9.40
N VAL A 63 -6.44 8.45 -9.57
CA VAL A 63 -5.71 9.24 -10.59
C VAL A 63 -5.90 8.63 -11.98
N GLN A 64 -5.79 7.31 -12.10
CA GLN A 64 -6.02 6.60 -13.36
C GLN A 64 -7.49 6.19 -13.50
N ARG A 65 -8.33 7.13 -13.94
CA ARG A 65 -9.78 6.90 -14.13
C ARG A 65 -10.15 6.15 -15.41
N ASP A 66 -9.27 6.12 -16.41
CA ASP A 66 -9.56 5.46 -17.69
C ASP A 66 -9.44 3.94 -17.57
N ARG A 67 -10.58 3.26 -17.63
CA ARG A 67 -10.72 1.80 -17.51
C ARG A 67 -10.97 1.09 -18.85
N THR A 68 -11.02 1.83 -19.96
CA THR A 68 -11.30 1.26 -21.30
C THR A 68 -10.34 0.14 -21.66
N ARG A 69 -9.09 0.22 -21.18
CA ARG A 69 -8.08 -0.85 -21.31
C ARG A 69 -7.69 -1.38 -19.93
N ARG A 70 -8.44 -2.37 -19.42
CA ARG A 70 -8.22 -2.97 -18.09
C ARG A 70 -6.77 -3.38 -17.82
N ALA A 71 -6.08 -4.01 -18.78
CA ALA A 71 -4.69 -4.42 -18.61
C ALA A 71 -3.74 -3.22 -18.40
N ARG A 72 -3.93 -2.14 -19.17
CA ARG A 72 -3.16 -0.90 -19.02
C ARG A 72 -3.45 -0.21 -17.70
N TRP A 73 -4.73 -0.21 -17.29
CA TRP A 73 -5.17 0.34 -16.01
C TRP A 73 -4.52 -0.40 -14.83
N LEU A 74 -4.58 -1.73 -14.82
CA LEU A 74 -3.92 -2.56 -13.79
C LEU A 74 -2.41 -2.30 -13.74
N ALA A 75 -1.74 -2.26 -14.89
CA ALA A 75 -0.31 -1.97 -14.94
C ALA A 75 0.03 -0.60 -14.36
N SER A 76 -0.78 0.43 -14.62
CA SER A 76 -0.57 1.76 -14.03
C SER A 76 -0.87 1.83 -12.53
N VAL A 77 -1.77 1.00 -12.03
CA VAL A 77 -2.18 1.01 -10.61
C VAL A 77 -1.24 0.16 -9.76
N LEU A 78 -0.79 -1.00 -10.26
CA LEU A 78 -0.07 -2.00 -9.47
C LEU A 78 1.46 -1.95 -9.59
N ALA A 79 2.02 -1.34 -10.65
CA ALA A 79 3.47 -1.33 -10.85
C ALA A 79 4.23 -0.75 -9.64
N VAL A 80 3.81 0.42 -9.15
CA VAL A 80 4.46 1.07 -8.00
C VAL A 80 4.18 0.34 -6.68
N PRO A 81 2.94 -0.04 -6.33
CA PRO A 81 2.66 -0.86 -5.15
C PRO A 81 3.49 -2.14 -5.07
N LEU A 82 3.64 -2.87 -6.18
CA LEU A 82 4.44 -4.10 -6.19
C LEU A 82 5.93 -3.83 -5.94
N LEU A 83 6.50 -2.80 -6.58
CA LEU A 83 7.90 -2.41 -6.34
C LEU A 83 8.12 -1.94 -4.90
N ALA A 84 7.16 -1.20 -4.35
CA ALA A 84 7.26 -0.63 -3.02
C ALA A 84 7.10 -1.69 -1.91
N LEU A 85 6.30 -2.73 -2.17
CA LEU A 85 6.18 -3.90 -1.31
C LEU A 85 7.51 -4.66 -1.24
N LEU A 86 8.18 -4.88 -2.37
CA LEU A 86 9.53 -5.46 -2.40
C LEU A 86 10.56 -4.60 -1.66
N ALA A 87 10.50 -3.27 -1.83
CA ALA A 87 11.39 -2.34 -1.14
C ALA A 87 11.17 -2.33 0.38
N GLY A 88 9.93 -2.45 0.85
CA GLY A 88 9.62 -2.51 2.28
C GLY A 88 10.10 -3.80 2.95
N VAL A 89 10.00 -4.94 2.26
CA VAL A 89 10.54 -6.23 2.77
C VAL A 89 12.07 -6.18 2.92
N ALA A 90 12.76 -5.46 2.04
CA ALA A 90 14.21 -5.29 2.12
C ALA A 90 14.65 -4.32 3.23
N ALA A 91 13.74 -3.58 3.85
CA ALA A 91 14.02 -2.66 4.92
C ALA A 91 13.63 -3.30 6.28
N PRO A 92 14.60 -3.70 7.13
CA PRO A 92 14.31 -4.35 8.40
C PRO A 92 13.84 -3.33 9.44
N VAL A 93 12.60 -2.85 9.30
CA VAL A 93 12.01 -1.81 10.15
C VAL A 93 11.72 -2.33 11.57
N GLY A 94 11.62 -3.65 11.77
CA GLY A 94 11.31 -4.29 13.05
C GLY A 94 12.46 -5.06 13.72
N GLY A 95 13.69 -4.99 13.22
CA GLY A 95 14.87 -5.67 13.82
C GLY A 95 14.94 -7.19 13.62
N ASP A 96 13.80 -7.86 13.42
CA ASP A 96 13.74 -9.30 13.14
C ASP A 96 13.84 -9.60 11.64
N ALA A 97 15.03 -9.99 11.19
CA ALA A 97 15.28 -10.46 9.83
C ALA A 97 14.88 -11.94 9.67
N ASP A 98 13.66 -12.30 10.08
CA ASP A 98 13.14 -13.67 9.97
C ASP A 98 12.37 -13.89 8.66
N ALA A 99 12.59 -15.03 8.02
CA ALA A 99 12.00 -15.39 6.74
C ALA A 99 10.47 -15.49 6.81
N LEU A 100 9.92 -15.97 7.92
CA LEU A 100 8.47 -16.03 8.14
C LEU A 100 7.86 -14.62 8.18
N SER A 101 8.51 -13.69 8.88
CA SER A 101 8.07 -12.30 8.95
C SER A 101 8.05 -11.64 7.57
N ALA A 102 9.07 -11.87 6.74
CA ALA A 102 9.11 -11.38 5.37
C ALA A 102 7.93 -11.91 4.53
N VAL A 103 7.58 -13.19 4.65
CA VAL A 103 6.44 -13.79 3.95
C VAL A 103 5.11 -13.17 4.40
N LEU A 104 4.94 -12.95 5.70
CA LEU A 104 3.74 -12.31 6.25
C LEU A 104 3.59 -10.87 5.74
N TYR A 105 4.67 -10.08 5.73
CA TYR A 105 4.66 -8.72 5.16
C TYR A 105 4.25 -8.70 3.69
N VAL A 106 4.72 -9.68 2.91
CA VAL A 106 4.32 -9.83 1.51
C VAL A 106 2.84 -10.17 1.41
N ALA A 107 2.36 -11.15 2.19
CA ALA A 107 0.97 -11.56 2.19
C ALA A 107 0.02 -10.41 2.58
N GLU A 108 0.38 -9.62 3.59
CA GLU A 108 -0.35 -8.44 4.02
C GLU A 108 -0.37 -7.34 2.97
N GLY A 109 0.78 -7.06 2.33
CA GLY A 109 0.86 -6.09 1.26
C GLY A 109 0.01 -6.50 0.06
N VAL A 110 -0.01 -7.79 -0.28
CA VAL A 110 -0.86 -8.35 -1.34
C VAL A 110 -2.34 -8.26 -0.97
N ALA A 111 -2.70 -8.62 0.27
CA ALA A 111 -4.07 -8.52 0.77
C ALA A 111 -4.56 -7.06 0.77
N GLY A 112 -3.72 -6.13 1.22
CA GLY A 112 -3.99 -4.69 1.18
C GLY A 112 -4.15 -4.18 -0.26
N ALA A 113 -3.27 -4.60 -1.18
CA ALA A 113 -3.39 -4.23 -2.59
C ALA A 113 -4.68 -4.78 -3.24
N ALA A 114 -5.07 -6.02 -2.90
CA ALA A 114 -6.33 -6.62 -3.36
C ALA A 114 -7.55 -5.86 -2.80
N GLY A 115 -7.54 -5.51 -1.52
CA GLY A 115 -8.57 -4.68 -0.89
C GLY A 115 -8.65 -3.28 -1.52
N GLY A 116 -7.50 -2.65 -1.78
CA GLY A 116 -7.42 -1.37 -2.47
C GLY A 116 -7.95 -1.43 -3.90
N LEU A 117 -7.70 -2.52 -4.63
CA LEU A 117 -8.24 -2.75 -5.97
C LEU A 117 -9.76 -2.88 -5.93
N ALA A 118 -10.30 -3.65 -4.98
CA ALA A 118 -11.74 -3.80 -4.79
C ALA A 118 -12.40 -2.45 -4.50
N LEU A 119 -11.83 -1.66 -3.58
CA LEU A 119 -12.30 -0.31 -3.26
C LEU A 119 -12.22 0.62 -4.47
N ALA A 120 -11.08 0.63 -5.18
CA ALA A 120 -10.91 1.43 -6.38
C ALA A 120 -11.99 1.06 -7.42
N ALA A 121 -12.25 -0.24 -7.62
CA ALA A 121 -13.27 -0.72 -8.54
C ALA A 121 -14.67 -0.18 -8.16
N LEU A 122 -15.07 -0.31 -6.89
CA LEU A 122 -16.35 0.17 -6.35
C LEU A 122 -16.53 1.69 -6.53
N PHE A 123 -15.52 2.49 -6.20
CA PHE A 123 -15.60 3.95 -6.36
C PHE A 123 -15.72 4.41 -7.81
N GLY A 124 -15.26 3.61 -8.77
CA GLY A 124 -15.47 3.92 -10.18
C GLY A 124 -16.86 3.50 -10.70
N ALA A 125 -17.43 2.41 -10.18
CA ALA A 125 -18.76 1.96 -10.56
C ALA A 125 -19.86 2.93 -10.09
N GLY A 126 -19.77 3.41 -8.84
CA GLY A 126 -20.74 4.36 -8.30
C GLY A 126 -20.79 5.73 -9.01
N ARG A 127 -19.75 6.12 -9.75
CA ARG A 127 -19.75 7.36 -10.56
C ARG A 127 -20.35 7.18 -11.96
N GLU A 128 -20.38 5.96 -12.49
CA GLU A 128 -21.06 5.65 -13.76
C GLU A 128 -22.59 5.62 -13.58
N GLU A 129 -23.08 5.13 -12.44
CA GLU A 129 -24.52 5.12 -12.11
C GLU A 129 -25.07 6.51 -11.78
N LEU A 130 -24.24 7.44 -11.32
CA LEU A 130 -24.62 8.82 -10.97
C LEU A 130 -24.57 9.81 -12.14
N GLY A 131 -24.47 9.35 -13.40
CA GLY A 131 -24.61 10.22 -14.57
C GLY A 131 -23.53 11.31 -14.66
N GLY A 132 -22.26 10.92 -14.55
CA GLY A 132 -21.14 11.86 -14.70
C GLY A 132 -21.01 12.37 -16.13
N TYR A 133 -21.71 13.45 -16.46
CA TYR A 133 -21.26 14.40 -17.49
C TYR A 133 -19.97 15.05 -17.00
N TRP A 134 -18.95 15.09 -17.87
CA TRP A 134 -17.71 15.91 -17.92
C TRP A 134 -16.51 15.05 -18.35
#